data_AF-A0A3C2B6L7-F1
#
_entry.id   AF-A0A3C2B6L7-F1
#
_cell.length_a   1.000
_cell.length_b   1.000
_cell.length_c   1.000
_cell.angle_alpha   90.00
_cell.angle_beta   90.00
_cell.angle_gamma   90.00
#
_symmetry.space_group_name_H-M   'P 1'
#
loop_
_entity.id
_entity.type
_entity.pdbx_description
1 polymer ?
#
loop_
_entity_poly.entity_id
_entity_poly.type
_entity_poly.pdbx_seq_one_letter_code
_entity_poly.pdbx_strand_id
1 'polypeptide(L)'
;PRATTPADGPPLWVRAPRRRAALVAYVPQSPLIPADMTGSEYVLLGRNPYVGYFGSETRHDRALVADVLARLDLQEFADRRLGTLSGGEQQRLVIARAVAQEAPILLLDEPTS
;
A
#
# COMPACT_ATOMS: atom_id res chain seq x y z
N PRO A 1 32.13 19.87 -11.48
CA PRO A 1 31.60 18.74 -12.28
C PRO A 1 30.11 18.98 -12.60
N ARG A 2 29.75 18.94 -13.88
CA ARG A 2 28.47 19.42 -14.45
C ARG A 2 27.23 18.82 -13.75
N ALA A 3 26.38 19.69 -13.20
CA ALA A 3 25.03 19.36 -12.79
C ALA A 3 24.14 19.30 -14.04
N THR A 4 23.82 18.09 -14.50
CA THR A 4 22.73 17.86 -15.43
C THR A 4 21.42 17.86 -14.67
N THR A 5 20.55 18.82 -14.95
CA THR A 5 19.14 18.79 -14.52
C THR A 5 18.49 17.51 -15.08
N PRO A 6 17.89 16.63 -14.27
CA PRO A 6 17.21 15.47 -14.82
C PRO A 6 15.86 15.92 -15.39
N ALA A 7 15.51 15.35 -16.54
CA ALA A 7 14.19 15.48 -17.16
C ALA A 7 13.05 14.90 -16.28
N ASP A 8 13.37 14.28 -15.13
CA ASP A 8 12.49 13.49 -14.26
C ASP A 8 12.18 14.15 -12.89
N GLY A 9 12.54 15.42 -12.71
CA GLY A 9 12.29 16.19 -11.48
C GLY A 9 13.32 15.92 -10.36
N PRO A 10 13.12 16.47 -9.14
CA PRO A 10 14.10 16.40 -8.07
C PRO A 10 14.26 14.96 -7.54
N PRO A 11 15.47 14.56 -7.10
CA PRO A 11 15.74 13.23 -6.56
C PRO A 11 14.80 12.87 -5.41
N LEU A 12 14.48 11.56 -5.28
CA LEU A 12 13.51 11.08 -4.28
C LEU A 12 13.84 11.57 -2.86
N TRP A 13 15.11 11.52 -2.44
CA TRP A 13 15.54 11.92 -1.09
C TRP A 13 15.32 13.40 -0.75
N VAL A 14 15.14 14.27 -1.76
CA VAL A 14 14.84 15.70 -1.56
C VAL A 14 13.32 15.94 -1.46
N ARG A 15 12.48 14.95 -1.80
CA ARG A 15 11.02 15.07 -1.73
C ARG A 15 10.51 14.82 -0.31
N ALA A 16 9.42 15.50 0.05
CA ALA A 16 8.71 15.26 1.31
C ALA A 16 8.26 13.78 1.41
N PRO A 17 8.25 13.17 2.61
CA PRO A 17 7.97 11.74 2.79
C PRO A 17 6.70 11.23 2.08
N ARG A 18 5.60 11.99 2.12
CA ARG A 18 4.34 11.63 1.43
C ARG A 18 4.48 11.57 -0.09
N ARG A 19 5.19 12.55 -0.66
CA ARG A 19 5.49 12.58 -2.11
C ARG A 19 6.42 11.44 -2.52
N ARG A 20 7.27 10.93 -1.61
CA ARG A 20 8.05 9.71 -1.86
C ARG A 20 7.18 8.46 -1.81
N ALA A 21 6.31 8.35 -0.80
CA ALA A 21 5.40 7.21 -0.68
C ALA A 21 4.43 7.12 -1.87
N ALA A 22 3.95 8.24 -2.42
CA ALA A 22 3.15 8.22 -3.64
C ALA A 22 3.91 7.72 -4.90
N LEU A 23 5.24 7.58 -4.85
CA LEU A 23 6.07 7.14 -5.99
C LEU A 23 6.54 5.70 -5.86
N VAL A 24 6.70 5.21 -4.64
CA VAL A 24 7.22 3.87 -4.35
C VAL A 24 6.38 3.20 -3.27
N ALA A 25 5.74 2.08 -3.63
CA ALA A 25 5.16 1.13 -2.69
C ALA A 25 6.21 0.08 -2.35
N TYR A 26 6.30 -0.30 -1.08
CA TYR A 26 7.27 -1.27 -0.58
C TYR A 26 6.56 -2.35 0.23
N VAL A 27 6.86 -3.61 -0.10
CA VAL A 27 6.41 -4.79 0.62
C VAL A 27 7.60 -5.40 1.35
N PRO A 28 7.70 -5.26 2.69
CA PRO A 28 8.78 -5.87 3.46
C PRO A 28 8.61 -7.39 3.59
N GLN A 29 9.72 -8.09 3.83
CA GLN A 29 9.73 -9.53 4.11
C GLN A 29 8.86 -9.91 5.34
N SER A 30 8.89 -9.08 6.39
CA SER A 30 8.07 -9.26 7.61
C SER A 30 7.19 -8.02 7.82
N PRO A 31 5.99 -7.98 7.20
CA PRO A 31 5.07 -6.86 7.36
C PRO A 31 4.42 -6.90 8.75
N LEU A 32 4.27 -5.72 9.36
CA LEU A 32 3.45 -5.59 10.55
C LEU A 32 1.98 -5.74 10.15
N ILE A 33 1.31 -6.73 10.75
CA ILE A 33 -0.08 -7.10 10.50
C ILE A 33 -0.84 -7.01 11.83
N PRO A 34 -1.62 -5.94 12.05
CA PRO A 34 -2.41 -5.79 13.27
C PRO A 34 -3.58 -6.79 13.28
N ALA A 35 -3.57 -7.72 14.24
CA ALA A 35 -4.49 -8.86 14.26
C ALA A 35 -5.99 -8.46 14.35
N ASP A 36 -6.24 -7.29 14.91
CA ASP A 36 -7.53 -6.70 15.21
C ASP A 36 -8.16 -5.92 14.04
N MET A 37 -7.37 -5.52 13.04
CA MET A 37 -7.88 -4.89 11.82
C MET A 37 -8.55 -5.91 10.90
N THR A 38 -9.52 -5.45 10.12
CA THR A 38 -10.08 -6.19 8.99
C THR A 38 -9.19 -6.09 7.75
N GLY A 39 -9.38 -7.00 6.79
CA GLY A 39 -8.68 -6.95 5.51
C GLY A 39 -8.87 -5.61 4.78
N SER A 40 -10.09 -5.08 4.76
CA SER A 40 -10.39 -3.78 4.13
C SER A 40 -9.67 -2.63 4.81
N GLU A 41 -9.70 -2.56 6.14
CA GLU A 41 -8.99 -1.52 6.89
C GLU A 41 -7.49 -1.60 6.67
N TYR A 42 -6.93 -2.81 6.58
CA TYR A 42 -5.51 -3.01 6.32
C TYR A 42 -5.10 -2.53 4.92
N VAL A 43 -5.87 -2.89 3.89
CA VAL A 43 -5.60 -2.46 2.51
C VAL A 43 -5.79 -0.96 2.37
N LEU A 44 -6.73 -0.38 3.10
CA LEU A 44 -6.97 1.06 3.13
C LEU A 44 -5.77 1.87 3.64
N LEU A 45 -4.90 1.30 4.49
CA LEU A 45 -3.64 1.94 4.88
C LEU A 45 -2.71 2.24 3.68
N GLY A 46 -2.90 1.57 2.55
CA GLY A 46 -2.22 1.90 1.29
C GLY A 46 -2.54 3.31 0.79
N ARG A 47 -3.67 3.89 1.21
CA ARG A 47 -4.11 5.25 0.82
C ARG A 47 -3.52 6.37 1.68
N ASN A 48 -2.81 6.06 2.75
CA ASN A 48 -2.19 7.04 3.66
C ASN A 48 -1.36 8.16 2.96
N PRO A 49 -0.66 7.91 1.83
CA PRO A 49 0.03 8.98 1.10
C PRO A 49 -0.90 10.06 0.51
N TYR A 50 -2.17 9.72 0.24
CA TYR A 50 -3.17 10.61 -0.38
C TYR A 50 -4.13 11.25 0.63
N VAL A 51 -4.32 10.63 1.81
CA VAL A 51 -5.08 11.23 2.92
C VAL A 51 -4.31 12.45 3.45
N GLY A 52 -4.98 13.58 3.72
CA GLY A 52 -4.33 14.78 4.30
C GLY A 52 -3.80 14.56 5.74
N TYR A 53 -3.05 15.51 6.32
CA TYR A 53 -2.57 15.36 7.72
C TYR A 53 -3.71 15.35 8.76
N PHE A 54 -4.86 15.93 8.38
CA PHE A 54 -6.09 15.96 9.16
C PHE A 54 -7.26 15.40 8.36
N GLY A 55 -6.96 14.62 7.31
CA GLY A 55 -7.97 14.02 6.45
C GLY A 55 -8.39 12.65 6.98
N SER A 56 -9.63 12.28 6.69
CA SER A 56 -10.06 10.88 6.72
C SER A 56 -10.03 10.31 5.31
N GLU A 57 -10.00 9.00 5.19
CA GLU A 57 -10.18 8.32 3.92
C GLU A 57 -11.52 8.70 3.29
N THR A 58 -11.51 8.96 2.00
CA THR A 58 -12.68 9.40 1.25
C THR A 58 -13.56 8.21 0.86
N ARG A 59 -14.74 8.48 0.27
CA ARG A 59 -15.53 7.43 -0.39
C ARG A 59 -14.78 6.83 -1.59
N HIS A 60 -13.99 7.64 -2.28
CA HIS A 60 -13.17 7.19 -3.39
C HIS A 60 -12.11 6.20 -2.94
N ASP A 61 -11.42 6.47 -1.83
CA ASP A 61 -10.42 5.56 -1.25
C ASP A 61 -11.04 4.20 -0.90
N ARG A 62 -12.23 4.18 -0.29
CA ARG A 62 -12.95 2.94 0.03
C ARG A 62 -13.38 2.17 -1.23
N ALA A 63 -13.85 2.87 -2.26
CA ALA A 63 -14.23 2.25 -3.53
C ALA A 63 -13.03 1.62 -4.25
N LEU A 64 -11.88 2.31 -4.22
CA LEU A 64 -10.63 1.80 -4.77
C LEU A 64 -10.15 0.55 -4.03
N VAL A 65 -10.20 0.55 -2.69
CA VAL A 65 -9.86 -0.65 -1.90
C VAL A 65 -10.76 -1.83 -2.26
N ALA A 66 -12.06 -1.60 -2.42
CA ALA A 66 -12.99 -2.65 -2.85
C ALA A 66 -12.64 -3.19 -4.26
N ASP A 67 -12.28 -2.33 -5.21
CA ASP A 67 -11.82 -2.72 -6.55
C ASP A 67 -10.53 -3.56 -6.48
N VAL A 68 -9.55 -3.14 -5.67
CA VAL A 68 -8.29 -3.88 -5.49
C VAL A 68 -8.52 -5.25 -4.89
N LEU A 69 -9.35 -5.34 -3.84
CA LEU A 69 -9.73 -6.63 -3.25
C LEU A 69 -10.43 -7.53 -4.28
N ALA A 70 -11.28 -6.95 -5.14
CA ALA A 70 -11.96 -7.71 -6.18
C ALA A 70 -11.01 -8.23 -7.27
N ARG A 71 -10.07 -7.40 -7.73
CA ARG A 71 -9.10 -7.76 -8.77
C ARG A 71 -8.10 -8.83 -8.32
N LEU A 72 -7.88 -8.95 -7.02
CA LEU A 72 -6.97 -9.93 -6.42
C LEU A 72 -7.69 -11.15 -5.85
N ASP A 73 -9.02 -11.26 -6.03
CA ASP A 73 -9.86 -12.34 -5.50
C ASP A 73 -9.77 -12.48 -3.97
N LEU A 74 -9.89 -11.34 -3.27
CA LEU A 74 -9.74 -11.20 -1.82
C LEU A 74 -10.99 -10.64 -1.12
N GLN A 75 -12.13 -10.52 -1.83
CA GLN A 75 -13.35 -9.92 -1.27
C GLN A 75 -13.84 -10.68 -0.03
N GLU A 76 -13.66 -12.00 0.03
CA GLU A 76 -14.04 -12.81 1.19
C GLU A 76 -13.24 -12.47 2.47
N PHE A 77 -12.06 -11.85 2.33
CA PHE A 77 -11.23 -11.44 3.46
C PHE A 77 -11.49 -9.99 3.90
N ALA A 78 -12.33 -9.24 3.16
CA ALA A 78 -12.59 -7.82 3.37
C ALA A 78 -13.01 -7.50 4.81
N ASP A 79 -13.91 -8.30 5.38
CA ASP A 79 -14.48 -8.08 6.73
C ASP A 79 -13.87 -9.02 7.79
N ARG A 80 -12.96 -9.91 7.38
CA ARG A 80 -12.29 -10.85 8.29
C ARG A 80 -11.15 -10.15 9.02
N ARG A 81 -11.03 -10.40 10.32
CA ARG A 81 -9.89 -9.95 11.13
C ARG A 81 -8.61 -10.62 10.66
N LEU A 82 -7.53 -9.84 10.49
CA LEU A 82 -6.25 -10.34 9.99
C LEU A 82 -5.69 -11.50 10.83
N GLY A 83 -5.89 -11.47 12.15
CA GLY A 83 -5.45 -12.54 13.05
C GLY A 83 -6.15 -13.89 12.84
N THR A 84 -7.23 -13.93 12.05
CA THR A 84 -7.98 -15.16 11.71
C THR A 84 -7.60 -15.74 10.35
N LEU A 85 -6.67 -15.10 9.65
CA LEU A 85 -6.21 -15.48 8.32
C LEU A 85 -4.93 -16.31 8.42
N SER A 86 -4.76 -17.27 7.53
CA SER A 86 -3.50 -17.96 7.27
C SER A 86 -2.42 -16.98 6.82
N GLY A 87 -1.14 -17.35 6.99
CA GLY A 87 -0.02 -16.52 6.54
C GLY A 87 -0.07 -16.17 5.05
N GLY A 88 -0.50 -17.12 4.20
CA GLY A 88 -0.65 -16.89 2.76
C GLY A 88 -1.77 -15.90 2.43
N GLU A 89 -2.90 -15.95 3.15
CA GLU A 89 -3.97 -14.95 3.01
C GLU A 89 -3.50 -13.56 3.46
N GLN A 90 -2.79 -13.49 4.59
CA GLN A 90 -2.21 -12.23 5.08
C GLN A 90 -1.22 -11.64 4.08
N GLN A 91 -0.35 -12.46 3.48
CA GLN A 91 0.60 -12.03 2.46
C GLN A 91 -0.11 -11.46 1.21
N ARG A 92 -1.22 -12.06 0.77
CA ARG A 92 -2.03 -11.51 -0.32
C ARG A 92 -2.63 -10.14 0.03
N LEU A 93 -3.07 -9.93 1.27
CA LEU A 93 -3.54 -8.62 1.73
C LEU A 93 -2.43 -7.58 1.83
N VAL A 94 -1.19 -7.99 2.13
CA VAL A 94 -0.01 -7.10 2.06
C VAL A 94 0.25 -6.63 0.63
N ILE A 95 0.14 -7.54 -0.34
CA ILE A 95 0.23 -7.18 -1.77
C ILE A 95 -0.92 -6.23 -2.14
N ALA A 96 -2.16 -6.54 -1.74
CA ALA A 96 -3.32 -5.70 -2.00
C ALA A 96 -3.14 -4.28 -1.45
N ARG A 97 -2.63 -4.14 -0.22
CA ARG A 97 -2.31 -2.83 0.38
C ARG A 97 -1.30 -2.04 -0.46
N ALA A 98 -0.26 -2.71 -0.96
CA ALA A 98 0.74 -2.07 -1.81
C ALA A 98 0.18 -1.66 -3.18
N VAL A 99 -0.70 -2.47 -3.76
CA VAL A 99 -1.44 -2.13 -5.00
C VAL A 99 -2.37 -0.94 -4.77
N ALA A 100 -3.08 -0.89 -3.65
CA ALA A 100 -3.98 0.21 -3.30
C ALA A 100 -3.25 1.56 -3.12
N GLN A 101 -1.93 1.54 -2.91
CA GLN A 101 -1.10 2.74 -2.86
C GLN A 101 -0.94 3.42 -4.23
N GLU A 102 -1.28 2.74 -5.35
CA GLU A 102 -1.18 3.28 -6.71
C GLU A 102 0.18 3.93 -7.03
N ALA A 103 1.24 3.47 -6.35
CA ALA A 103 2.58 3.95 -6.64
C ALA A 103 3.04 3.40 -8.00
N PRO A 104 3.69 4.22 -8.86
CA PRO A 104 4.20 3.77 -10.15
C PRO A 104 5.31 2.71 -10.03
N ILE A 105 5.94 2.58 -8.86
CA ILE A 105 6.99 1.60 -8.60
C ILE A 105 6.57 0.75 -7.40
N LEU A 106 6.61 -0.57 -7.56
CA LEU A 106 6.41 -1.55 -6.48
C LEU A 106 7.74 -2.28 -6.22
N LEU A 107 8.26 -2.12 -5.00
CA LEU A 107 9.43 -2.85 -4.51
C LEU A 107 8.97 -4.01 -3.63
N LEU A 108 9.36 -5.22 -4.00
CA LEU A 108 9.13 -6.44 -3.25
C LEU A 108 10.48 -6.88 -2.69
N ASP A 109 10.61 -6.98 -1.36
CA ASP A 109 11.76 -7.67 -0.76
C ASP A 109 11.50 -9.18 -0.84
N GLU A 110 12.26 -9.89 -1.69
CA GLU A 110 12.33 -11.36 -1.87
C GLU A 110 11.20 -12.17 -1.18
N PRO A 111 10.00 -12.32 -1.80
CA PRO A 111 8.89 -13.06 -1.20
C PRO A 111 8.99 -14.59 -1.39
N THR A 112 10.13 -15.11 -1.86
CA THR A 112 10.33 -16.55 -2.06
C THR A 112 11.27 -17.12 -0.99
N SER A 113 10.68 -17.67 0.07
CA SER A 113 11.32 -18.71 0.86
C SER A 113 10.31 -19.77 1.27
#